data_AF-A0A2N6FHY2-F1
#
_entry.id   AF-A0A2N6FHY2-F1
#
_cell.length_a   1.000
_cell.length_b   1.000
_cell.length_c   1.000
_cell.angle_alpha   90.00
_cell.angle_beta   90.00
_cell.angle_gamma   90.00
#
_symmetry.space_group_name_H-M   'P 1'
#
loop_
_entity.id
_entity.type
_entity.pdbx_description
1 polymer ?
#
loop_
_entity_poly.entity_id
_entity_poly.type
_entity_poly.pdbx_seq_one_letter_code
_entity_poly.pdbx_strand_id
1 'polypeptide(L)' 'MRESLLMTKAELARKAGVSPLTVDRLEKGGGCRVSTKRKILLALGLKLEDRHRVFPEE' A
#
# COMPACT_ATOMS: atom_id res chain seq x y z
N MET A 1 -7.89 5.06 2.60
CA MET A 1 -6.73 5.66 1.88
C MET A 1 -6.83 5.51 0.36
N ARG A 2 -6.84 4.31 -0.24
CA ARG A 2 -6.97 4.22 -1.71
C ARG A 2 -8.35 4.66 -2.22
N GLU A 3 -9.41 4.41 -1.45
CA GLU A 3 -10.79 4.73 -1.85
C GLU A 3 -11.03 6.24 -1.92
N SER A 4 -10.37 7.03 -1.05
CA SER A 4 -10.39 8.49 -1.14
C SER A 4 -9.65 9.04 -2.37
N LEU A 5 -8.81 8.22 -3.01
CA LEU A 5 -8.15 8.53 -4.29
C LEU A 5 -8.90 7.91 -5.48
N LEU A 6 -10.12 7.38 -5.27
CA LEU A 6 -10.91 6.65 -6.28
C LEU A 6 -10.14 5.51 -6.97
N MET A 7 -9.19 4.90 -6.24
CA MET A 7 -8.28 3.90 -6.79
C MET A 7 -8.72 2.50 -6.36
N THR A 8 -8.81 1.56 -7.30
CA THR A 8 -9.10 0.14 -7.06
C THR A 8 -7.88 -0.62 -6.50
N LYS A 9 -8.08 -1.82 -5.94
CA LYS A 9 -6.97 -2.68 -5.47
C LYS A 9 -6.00 -3.02 -6.60
N ALA A 10 -6.53 -3.28 -7.80
CA ALA A 10 -5.75 -3.63 -8.98
C ALA A 10 -4.91 -2.45 -9.48
N GLU A 11 -5.44 -1.23 -9.44
CA GLU A 11 -4.71 -0.03 -9.82
C GLU A 11 -3.59 0.29 -8.84
N LEU A 12 -3.86 0.18 -7.52
CA LEU A 12 -2.81 0.34 -6.51
C LEU A 12 -1.70 -0.69 -6.69
N ALA A 13 -2.06 -1.95 -6.94
CA ALA A 13 -1.11 -3.02 -7.18
C ALA A 13 -0.23 -2.76 -8.42
N ARG A 14 -0.85 -2.32 -9.52
CA ARG A 14 -0.15 -1.97 -10.76
C ARG A 14 0.80 -0.80 -10.54
N LYS A 15 0.36 0.24 -9.85
CA LYS A 15 1.16 1.44 -9.56
C LYS A 15 2.32 1.16 -8.60
N ALA A 16 2.11 0.27 -7.64
CA ALA A 16 3.15 -0.17 -6.70
C ALA A 16 4.07 -1.28 -7.27
N GLY A 17 3.74 -1.88 -8.42
CA GLY A 17 4.50 -3.00 -8.97
C GLY A 17 4.48 -4.23 -8.06
N VAL A 18 3.30 -4.57 -7.53
CA VAL A 18 3.04 -5.74 -6.67
C VAL A 18 1.81 -6.49 -7.17
N SER A 19 1.60 -7.71 -6.65
CA SER A 19 0.39 -8.48 -7.00
C SER A 19 -0.85 -7.87 -6.32
N PRO A 20 -2.03 -7.85 -6.98
CA PRO A 20 -3.30 -7.50 -6.35
C PRO A 20 -3.58 -8.31 -5.07
N LEU A 21 -3.13 -9.56 -5.01
CA LEU A 21 -3.24 -10.40 -3.80
C LEU A 21 -2.43 -9.84 -2.63
N THR A 22 -1.27 -9.22 -2.90
CA THR A 22 -0.45 -8.56 -1.88
C THR A 22 -1.17 -7.34 -1.31
N VAL A 23 -1.84 -6.55 -2.16
CA VAL A 23 -2.66 -5.42 -1.71
C VAL A 23 -3.84 -5.90 -0.86
N ASP A 24 -4.53 -6.95 -1.31
CA ASP A 24 -5.66 -7.52 -0.55
C ASP A 24 -5.24 -8.04 0.83
N ARG A 25 -4.08 -8.73 0.92
CA ARG A 25 -3.52 -9.15 2.22
C ARG A 25 -3.17 -7.96 3.10
N LEU A 26 -2.58 -6.90 2.55
CA LEU A 26 -2.22 -5.69 3.31
C LEU A 26 -3.44 -4.97 3.87
N GLU A 27 -4.51 -4.83 3.08
CA GLU A 27 -5.76 -4.25 3.56
C GLU A 27 -6.44 -5.09 4.65
N LYS A 28 -6.12 -6.38 4.74
CA LYS A 28 -6.59 -7.30 5.79
C LYS A 28 -5.67 -7.36 7.02
N GLY A 29 -4.67 -6.47 7.12
CA GLY A 29 -3.71 -6.46 8.24
C GLY A 29 -2.57 -7.47 8.09
N GLY A 30 -2.40 -8.07 6.91
CA GLY A 30 -1.30 -9.00 6.64
C GLY A 30 0.05 -8.28 6.56
N GLY A 31 1.09 -8.89 7.13
CA GLY A 31 2.46 -8.39 7.05
C GLY A 31 3.03 -8.38 5.63
N CYS A 32 3.99 -7.49 5.37
CA CYS A 32 4.76 -7.50 4.13
C CYS A 32 6.18 -6.98 4.33
N ARG A 33 7.04 -7.20 3.33
CA ARG A 33 8.43 -6.74 3.35
C ARG A 33 8.50 -5.20 3.35
N VAL A 34 9.51 -4.64 3.99
CA VAL A 34 9.79 -3.19 4.00
C VAL A 34 9.87 -2.61 2.58
N SER A 35 10.40 -3.37 1.63
CA SER A 35 10.43 -2.98 0.20
C SER A 35 9.03 -2.83 -0.41
N THR A 36 8.09 -3.71 -0.06
CA THR A 36 6.68 -3.63 -0.49
C THR A 36 6.00 -2.42 0.14
N LYS A 37 6.24 -2.14 1.43
CA LYS A 37 5.70 -0.96 2.10
C LYS A 37 6.14 0.33 1.42
N ARG A 38 7.42 0.44 1.09
CA ARG A 38 7.96 1.59 0.35
C ARG A 38 7.28 1.76 -1.01
N LYS A 39 7.10 0.68 -1.76
CA LYS A 39 6.38 0.71 -3.05
C LYS A 39 4.93 1.19 -2.91
N ILE A 40 4.21 0.70 -1.90
CA ILE A 40 2.82 1.09 -1.62
C ILE A 40 2.74 2.58 -1.24
N LEU A 41 3.61 3.06 -0.36
CA LEU A 41 3.65 4.47 0.04
C LEU A 41 3.87 5.39 -1.17
N LEU A 42 4.86 5.07 -2.00
CA LEU A 42 5.13 5.83 -3.22
C LEU A 42 3.97 5.78 -4.21
N ALA A 43 3.30 4.62 -4.36
CA ALA A 43 2.13 4.50 -5.22
C ALA A 43 0.94 5.36 -4.74
N LEU A 44 0.79 5.51 -3.43
CA LEU A 44 -0.19 6.41 -2.80
C LEU A 44 0.23 7.89 -2.83
N GLY A 45 1.43 8.22 -3.33
CA GLY A 45 1.95 9.58 -3.36
C GLY A 45 2.41 10.09 -1.99
N LEU A 46 2.71 9.18 -1.06
CA LEU A 46 3.12 9.48 0.31
C LEU A 46 4.63 9.41 0.46
N LYS A 47 5.15 10.10 1.49
CA LYS A 47 6.56 10.01 1.86
C LYS A 47 6.82 8.81 2.75
N LEU A 48 8.10 8.47 2.93
CA LEU A 48 8.51 7.41 3.85
C LEU A 48 8.13 7.72 5.31
N GLU A 49 8.10 9.01 5.67
CA GLU A 49 7.71 9.53 6.99
C GLU A 49 6.22 9.25 7.28
N ASP A 50 5.37 9.24 6.25
CA ASP A 50 3.94 8.94 6.35
C ASP A 50 3.64 7.44 6.55
N ARG A 51 4.66 6.58 6.74
CA ARG A 51 4.48 5.12 6.88
C ARG A 51 3.43 4.76 7.92
N HIS A 52 3.45 5.43 9.07
CA HIS A 52 2.54 5.21 10.18
C HIS A 52 1.07 5.43 9.81
N ARG A 53 0.77 6.22 8.76
CA ARG A 53 -0.60 6.48 8.29
C ARG A 53 -1.19 5.33 7.48
N VAL A 54 -0.32 4.50 6.88
CA VAL A 54 -0.72 3.36 6.04
C VAL A 54 -0.50 2.03 6.77
N PHE A 55 0.51 1.97 7.63
CA PHE A 55 0.88 0.79 8.41
C PHE A 55 0.98 1.17 9.91
N PRO A 56 -0.16 1.35 10.61
CA PRO A 56 -0.17 1.81 12.01
C PRO A 56 0.16 0.74 13.05
N GLU A 57 0.11 -0.55 12.71
CA GLU A 57 0.39 -1.68 13.61
C GLU A 57 1.88 -2.12 13.60
N GLU A 58 2.78 -1.26 13.10
CA GLU A 58 4.25 -1.41 13.15
C GLU A 58 4.91 -0.14 13.69
#